data_AF-A0A9D5ZQ98-F1
#
_entry.id   AF-A0A9D5ZQ98-F1
#
_cell.length_a   1.000
_cell.length_b   1.000
_cell.length_c   1.000
_cell.angle_alpha   90.00
_cell.angle_beta   90.00
_cell.angle_gamma   90.00
#
_symmetry.space_group_name_H-M   'P 1'
#
loop_
_entity.id
_entity.type
_entity.pdbx_description
1 polymer ?
#
loop_
_entity_poly.entity_id
_entity_poly.type
_entity_poly.pdbx_seq_one_letter_code
_entity_poly.pdbx_strand_id
1 'polypeptide(L)'
;MEEMQALIGKIKLFTHDGLVYGHKFTNIVVQALLLFIFVFVINTGFLYFCNMLWSNYSATTVGQYFFKYYSEYAEIICNILNNNLIYFSAKITLISFIVCLIIGSVLRFLHILSYFYQHMGFLTRLFLWGLPLTAGVAWVVQSEYKFDHLASAYAVSLIPTEFLFSGCFLFVCELLPELGEVFSFILGKDKR
;
A
#
# COMPACT_ATOMS: atom_id res chain seq x y z
N MET A 1 -47.75 -13.97 21.89
CA MET A 1 -47.30 -14.76 20.73
C MET A 1 -46.62 -13.89 19.68
N GLU A 2 -47.15 -12.70 19.38
CA GLU A 2 -46.54 -11.74 18.42
C GLU A 2 -45.15 -11.26 18.82
N GLU A 3 -44.90 -10.94 20.11
CA GLU A 3 -43.57 -10.50 20.57
C GLU A 3 -42.48 -11.57 20.36
N MET A 4 -42.84 -12.85 20.47
CA MET A 4 -41.91 -13.96 20.27
C MET A 4 -41.55 -14.14 18.79
N GLN A 5 -42.51 -13.91 17.88
CA GLN A 5 -42.24 -13.89 16.45
C GLN A 5 -41.36 -12.69 16.05
N ALA A 6 -41.56 -11.53 16.66
CA ALA A 6 -40.73 -10.35 16.45
C ALA A 6 -39.27 -10.57 16.90
N LEU A 7 -39.06 -11.24 18.04
CA LEU A 7 -37.73 -11.60 18.55
C LEU A 7 -37.01 -12.59 17.62
N ILE A 8 -37.69 -13.63 17.16
CA ILE A 8 -37.12 -14.63 16.23
C ILE A 8 -36.73 -13.97 14.90
N GLY A 9 -37.53 -13.03 14.41
CA GLY A 9 -37.21 -12.24 13.21
C GLY A 9 -35.92 -11.43 13.36
N LYS A 10 -35.74 -10.72 14.48
CA LYS A 10 -34.52 -9.96 14.77
C LYS A 10 -33.27 -10.83 14.87
N ILE A 11 -33.37 -12.00 15.49
CA ILE A 11 -32.24 -12.94 15.62
C ILE A 11 -31.82 -13.50 14.25
N LYS A 12 -32.79 -13.85 13.39
CA LYS A 12 -32.50 -14.31 12.02
C LYS A 12 -31.86 -13.21 11.17
N LEU A 13 -32.32 -11.97 11.30
CA LEU A 13 -31.72 -10.82 10.60
C LEU A 13 -30.25 -10.62 11.02
N PHE A 14 -29.99 -10.60 12.34
CA PHE A 14 -28.65 -10.38 12.88
C PHE A 14 -27.66 -11.49 12.49
N THR A 15 -28.12 -12.75 12.48
CA THR A 15 -27.28 -13.89 12.08
C THR A 15 -27.00 -13.91 10.58
N HIS A 16 -27.95 -13.51 9.74
CA HIS A 16 -27.76 -13.39 8.30
C HIS A 16 -26.76 -12.27 7.96
N ASP A 17 -26.92 -11.09 8.55
CA ASP A 17 -26.06 -9.93 8.29
C ASP A 17 -24.61 -10.17 8.77
N GLY A 18 -24.44 -10.86 9.91
CA GLY A 18 -23.12 -11.24 10.41
C GLY A 18 -22.38 -12.22 9.50
N LEU A 19 -23.09 -13.20 8.91
CA LEU A 19 -22.51 -14.15 7.95
C LEU A 19 -22.08 -13.47 6.65
N VAL A 20 -22.92 -12.58 6.11
CA VAL A 20 -22.59 -11.81 4.91
C VAL A 20 -21.38 -10.91 5.14
N TYR A 21 -21.30 -10.24 6.30
CA TYR A 21 -20.17 -9.39 6.66
C TYR A 21 -18.87 -10.20 6.81
N GLY A 22 -18.93 -11.36 7.48
CA GLY A 22 -17.78 -12.26 7.62
C GLY A 22 -17.24 -12.74 6.26
N HIS A 23 -18.13 -13.08 5.33
CA HIS A 23 -17.73 -13.48 3.97
C HIS A 23 -17.13 -12.31 3.19
N LYS A 24 -17.68 -11.09 3.32
CA LYS A 24 -17.10 -9.89 2.68
C LYS A 24 -15.70 -9.59 3.25
N PHE A 25 -15.54 -9.64 4.57
CA PHE A 25 -14.26 -9.38 5.22
C PHE A 25 -13.18 -10.38 4.79
N THR A 26 -13.51 -11.68 4.79
CA THR A 26 -12.58 -12.73 4.35
C THR A 26 -12.18 -12.56 2.89
N ASN A 27 -13.12 -12.20 2.00
CA ASN A 27 -12.80 -11.88 0.60
C ASN A 27 -11.84 -10.70 0.47
N ILE A 28 -12.04 -9.62 1.22
CA ILE A 28 -11.15 -8.45 1.22
C ILE A 28 -9.75 -8.85 1.70
N VAL A 29 -9.66 -9.62 2.78
CA VAL A 29 -8.38 -10.10 3.32
C VAL A 29 -7.65 -10.97 2.30
N VAL A 30 -8.35 -11.90 1.63
CA VAL A 30 -7.76 -12.74 0.58
C VAL A 30 -7.28 -11.88 -0.59
N GLN A 31 -8.06 -10.90 -1.05
CA GLN A 31 -7.65 -9.99 -2.11
C GLN A 31 -6.42 -9.16 -1.72
N ALA A 32 -6.38 -8.67 -0.48
CA ALA A 32 -5.23 -7.92 0.04
C ALA A 32 -3.97 -8.79 0.11
N LEU A 33 -4.09 -10.04 0.56
CA LEU A 33 -2.97 -10.99 0.57
C LEU A 33 -2.49 -11.32 -0.85
N LEU A 34 -3.41 -11.56 -1.79
CA LEU A 34 -3.06 -11.81 -3.19
C LEU A 34 -2.35 -10.62 -3.82
N LEU A 35 -2.85 -9.40 -3.58
CA LEU A 35 -2.21 -8.17 -4.04
C LEU A 35 -0.80 -8.03 -3.44
N PHE A 36 -0.66 -8.25 -2.13
CA PHE A 36 0.63 -8.20 -1.45
C PHE A 36 1.64 -9.17 -2.05
N ILE A 37 1.25 -10.45 -2.23
CA ILE A 37 2.11 -11.47 -2.82
C ILE A 37 2.48 -11.10 -4.25
N PHE A 38 1.52 -10.64 -5.05
CA PHE A 38 1.75 -10.22 -6.43
C PHE A 38 2.78 -9.09 -6.53
N VAL A 39 2.61 -8.04 -5.72
CA VAL A 39 3.55 -6.90 -5.70
C VAL A 39 4.90 -7.33 -5.16
N PHE A 40 4.95 -8.18 -4.14
CA PHE A 40 6.19 -8.73 -3.62
C PHE A 40 6.98 -9.49 -4.70
N VAL A 41 6.33 -10.33 -5.49
CA VAL A 41 6.96 -11.08 -6.59
C VAL A 41 7.49 -10.12 -7.66
N ILE A 42 6.67 -9.13 -8.08
CA ILE A 42 7.09 -8.12 -9.07
C ILE A 42 8.29 -7.33 -8.57
N ASN A 43 8.23 -6.81 -7.34
CA ASN A 43 9.30 -6.01 -6.76
C ASN A 43 10.59 -6.81 -6.60
N THR A 44 10.48 -8.06 -6.18
CA THR A 44 11.64 -8.97 -6.08
C THR A 44 12.25 -9.20 -7.47
N GLY A 45 11.44 -9.53 -8.47
CA GLY A 45 11.90 -9.71 -9.85
C GLY A 45 12.58 -8.45 -10.42
N PHE A 46 12.01 -7.27 -10.17
CA PHE A 46 12.59 -6.00 -10.55
C PHE A 46 13.95 -5.75 -9.90
N LEU A 47 14.09 -5.99 -8.59
CA LEU A 47 15.36 -5.83 -7.89
C LEU A 47 16.45 -6.79 -8.41
N TYR A 48 16.10 -8.05 -8.70
CA TYR A 48 17.03 -8.99 -9.33
C TYR A 48 17.44 -8.54 -10.73
N PHE A 49 16.50 -8.02 -11.52
CA PHE A 49 16.79 -7.46 -12.83
C PHE A 49 17.76 -6.26 -12.74
N CYS A 50 17.51 -5.34 -11.80
CA CYS A 50 18.42 -4.23 -11.50
C CYS A 50 19.80 -4.71 -11.04
N ASN A 51 19.87 -5.76 -10.22
CA ASN A 51 21.14 -6.35 -9.81
C ASN A 51 21.93 -6.92 -10.99
N MET A 52 21.25 -7.62 -11.91
CA MET A 52 21.87 -8.13 -13.12
C MET A 52 22.37 -7.01 -14.03
N LEU A 53 21.56 -5.96 -14.24
CA LEU A 53 21.97 -4.77 -15.01
C LEU A 53 23.17 -4.08 -14.38
N TRP A 54 23.18 -3.91 -13.06
CA TRP A 54 24.28 -3.30 -12.33
C TRP A 54 25.56 -4.11 -12.45
N SER A 55 25.48 -5.45 -12.32
CA SER A 55 26.63 -6.35 -12.49
C SER A 55 27.20 -6.29 -13.91
N ASN A 56 26.35 -6.16 -14.93
CA ASN A 56 26.82 -6.00 -16.30
C ASN A 56 27.43 -4.62 -16.53
N TYR A 57 26.81 -3.57 -15.98
CA TYR A 57 27.29 -2.19 -16.08
C TYR A 57 28.67 -2.01 -15.44
N SER A 58 28.88 -2.56 -14.25
CA SER A 58 30.14 -2.47 -13.50
C SER A 58 31.32 -3.13 -14.21
N ALA A 59 31.07 -4.12 -15.08
CA ALA A 59 32.10 -4.75 -15.91
C ALA A 59 32.55 -3.89 -17.11
N THR A 60 31.78 -2.87 -17.50
CA THR A 60 32.14 -2.00 -18.63
C THR A 60 33.16 -0.93 -18.24
N THR A 61 33.91 -0.40 -19.23
CA THR A 61 34.84 0.72 -19.01
C THR A 61 34.13 1.95 -18.44
N VAL A 62 32.90 2.24 -18.91
CA VAL A 62 32.09 3.35 -18.39
C VAL A 62 31.71 3.12 -16.93
N GLY A 63 31.34 1.89 -16.56
CA GLY A 63 31.06 1.53 -15.18
C GLY A 63 32.28 1.72 -14.28
N GLN A 64 33.47 1.29 -14.70
CA GLN A 64 34.71 1.51 -13.95
C GLN A 64 35.00 3.00 -13.73
N TYR A 65 34.77 3.84 -14.75
CA TYR A 65 34.85 5.30 -14.59
C TYR A 65 33.81 5.84 -13.61
N PHE A 66 32.58 5.31 -13.63
CA PHE A 66 31.54 5.70 -12.67
C PHE A 66 31.98 5.37 -11.23
N PHE A 67 32.50 4.18 -10.95
CA PHE A 67 33.04 3.84 -9.63
C PHE A 67 34.18 4.78 -9.19
N LYS A 68 35.01 5.23 -10.14
CA LYS A 68 36.12 6.14 -9.85
C LYS A 68 35.68 7.57 -9.53
N TYR A 69 34.68 8.08 -10.23
CA TYR A 69 34.25 9.48 -10.11
C TYR A 69 33.03 9.68 -9.19
N TYR A 70 32.24 8.64 -8.96
CA TYR A 70 30.98 8.65 -8.21
C TYR A 70 30.93 7.50 -7.19
N SER A 71 32.01 7.32 -6.43
CA SER A 71 32.18 6.21 -5.49
C SER A 71 31.06 6.12 -4.45
N GLU A 72 30.57 7.26 -3.95
CA GLU A 72 29.48 7.34 -2.97
C GLU A 72 28.18 6.71 -3.51
N TYR A 73 27.76 7.07 -4.72
CA TYR A 73 26.57 6.50 -5.35
C TYR A 73 26.74 5.01 -5.67
N ALA A 74 27.93 4.63 -6.13
CA ALA A 74 28.23 3.23 -6.41
C ALA A 74 28.18 2.37 -5.14
N GLU A 75 28.67 2.88 -4.01
CA GLU A 75 28.59 2.22 -2.71
C GLU A 75 27.13 2.05 -2.25
N ILE A 76 26.30 3.09 -2.40
CA ILE A 76 24.87 3.02 -2.06
C ILE A 76 24.15 1.95 -2.89
N ILE A 77 24.38 1.93 -4.20
CA ILE A 77 23.77 0.94 -5.10
C ILE A 77 24.26 -0.47 -4.74
N CYS A 78 25.55 -0.65 -4.51
CA CYS A 78 26.12 -1.93 -4.06
C CYS A 78 25.55 -2.37 -2.71
N ASN A 79 25.39 -1.46 -1.75
CA ASN A 79 24.81 -1.76 -0.44
C ASN A 79 23.35 -2.22 -0.57
N ILE A 80 22.56 -1.59 -1.44
CA ILE A 80 21.18 -2.02 -1.72
C ILE A 80 21.18 -3.41 -2.37
N LEU A 81 22.01 -3.62 -3.39
CA LEU A 81 21.96 -4.82 -4.22
C LEU A 81 22.65 -6.05 -3.62
N ASN A 82 23.62 -5.85 -2.72
CA ASN A 82 24.32 -6.93 -2.01
C ASN A 82 23.55 -7.44 -0.80
N ASN A 83 22.49 -6.75 -0.37
CA ASN A 83 21.59 -7.26 0.67
C ASN A 83 20.81 -8.48 0.17
N ASN A 84 20.22 -9.23 1.10
CA ASN A 84 19.26 -10.27 0.74
C ASN A 84 18.03 -9.63 0.07
N LEU A 85 18.02 -9.60 -1.27
CA LEU A 85 17.02 -8.92 -2.09
C LEU A 85 15.59 -9.41 -1.79
N ILE A 86 15.43 -10.68 -1.43
CA ILE A 86 14.13 -11.26 -1.06
C ILE A 86 13.64 -10.63 0.26
N TYR A 87 14.49 -10.62 1.28
CA TYR A 87 14.15 -10.01 2.57
C TYR A 87 13.91 -8.50 2.43
N PHE A 88 14.77 -7.82 1.68
CA PHE A 88 14.65 -6.38 1.41
C PHE A 88 13.33 -6.05 0.70
N SER A 89 13.00 -6.80 -0.36
CA SER A 89 11.75 -6.67 -1.09
C SER A 89 10.52 -6.92 -0.21
N ALA A 90 10.53 -7.98 0.60
CA ALA A 90 9.43 -8.30 1.51
C ALA A 90 9.19 -7.17 2.51
N LYS A 91 10.26 -6.63 3.09
CA LYS A 91 10.19 -5.57 4.10
C LYS A 91 9.73 -4.24 3.49
N ILE A 92 10.22 -3.84 2.32
CA ILE A 92 9.73 -2.63 1.63
C ILE A 92 8.26 -2.78 1.23
N THR A 93 7.87 -3.93 0.68
CA THR A 93 6.47 -4.19 0.30
C THR A 93 5.56 -4.11 1.52
N LEU A 94 5.99 -4.66 2.66
CA LEU A 94 5.25 -4.58 3.93
C LEU A 94 5.13 -3.15 4.45
N ILE A 95 6.23 -2.39 4.47
CA ILE A 95 6.20 -0.97 4.88
C ILE A 95 5.24 -0.18 3.98
N SER A 96 5.35 -0.36 2.65
CA SER A 96 4.48 0.29 1.67
C SER A 96 3.01 -0.03 1.91
N PHE A 97 2.69 -1.32 2.12
CA PHE A 97 1.33 -1.78 2.40
C PHE A 97 0.75 -1.13 3.66
N ILE A 98 1.49 -1.15 4.77
CA ILE A 98 1.07 -0.58 6.06
C ILE A 98 0.86 0.93 5.93
N VAL A 99 1.82 1.65 5.34
CA VAL A 99 1.74 3.10 5.18
C VAL A 99 0.55 3.49 4.30
N CYS A 100 0.34 2.78 3.18
CA CYS A 100 -0.82 3.02 2.31
C CYS A 100 -2.15 2.77 3.04
N LEU A 101 -2.25 1.72 3.87
CA LEU A 101 -3.45 1.46 4.67
C LEU A 101 -3.69 2.54 5.72
N ILE A 102 -2.65 2.98 6.45
CA ILE A 102 -2.76 4.02 7.47
C ILE A 102 -3.21 5.33 6.83
N ILE A 103 -2.51 5.78 5.79
CA ILE A 103 -2.84 7.05 5.12
C ILE A 103 -4.21 6.96 4.45
N GLY A 104 -4.51 5.86 3.77
CA GLY A 104 -5.84 5.62 3.20
C GLY A 104 -6.93 5.72 4.26
N SER A 105 -6.74 5.09 5.43
CA SER A 105 -7.72 5.11 6.53
C SER A 105 -7.95 6.52 7.05
N VAL A 106 -6.89 7.31 7.24
CA VAL A 106 -6.99 8.72 7.65
C VAL A 106 -7.73 9.54 6.59
N LEU A 107 -7.39 9.38 5.31
CA LEU A 107 -8.05 10.11 4.22
C LEU A 107 -9.52 9.73 4.04
N ARG A 108 -9.88 8.45 4.24
CA ARG A 108 -11.27 7.97 4.25
C ARG A 108 -12.06 8.59 5.38
N PHE A 109 -11.49 8.60 6.58
CA PHE A 109 -12.10 9.16 7.78
C PHE A 109 -12.37 10.67 7.62
N LEU A 110 -11.48 11.40 6.94
CA LEU A 110 -11.64 12.83 6.63
C LEU A 110 -12.52 13.12 5.39
N HIS A 111 -13.15 12.11 4.78
CA HIS A 111 -13.91 12.19 3.51
C HIS A 111 -13.10 12.67 2.29
N ILE A 112 -11.78 12.77 2.36
CA ILE A 112 -10.95 13.27 1.25
C ILE A 112 -10.98 12.29 0.07
N LEU A 113 -11.02 10.97 0.34
CA LEU A 113 -11.07 9.95 -0.71
C LEU A 113 -12.34 10.05 -1.56
N SER A 114 -13.50 10.25 -0.95
CA SER A 114 -14.77 10.27 -1.68
C SER A 114 -14.83 11.45 -2.66
N TYR A 115 -14.31 12.62 -2.27
CA TYR A 115 -14.31 13.82 -3.12
C TYR A 115 -13.20 13.82 -4.17
N PHE A 116 -11.97 13.48 -3.81
CA PHE A 116 -10.83 13.66 -4.71
C PHE A 116 -10.43 12.36 -5.42
N TYR A 117 -10.52 11.21 -4.76
CA TYR A 117 -10.00 9.97 -5.34
C TYR A 117 -10.98 9.34 -6.34
N GLN A 118 -12.27 9.25 -6.01
CA GLN A 118 -13.24 8.50 -6.83
C GLN A 118 -13.49 9.10 -8.22
N HIS A 119 -13.40 10.42 -8.37
CA HIS A 119 -13.66 11.12 -9.64
C HIS A 119 -12.44 11.26 -10.56
N MET A 120 -11.24 10.98 -10.08
CA MET A 120 -10.01 11.12 -10.86
C MET A 120 -9.77 9.92 -11.77
N GLY A 121 -9.15 10.14 -12.94
CA GLY A 121 -8.65 9.07 -13.80
C GLY A 121 -7.43 8.36 -13.19
N PHE A 122 -7.13 7.15 -13.65
CA PHE A 122 -6.04 6.33 -13.11
C PHE A 122 -4.69 7.05 -13.09
N LEU A 123 -4.30 7.70 -14.19
CA LEU A 123 -3.04 8.45 -14.28
C LEU A 123 -3.00 9.61 -13.28
N THR A 124 -4.08 10.38 -13.17
CA THR A 124 -4.15 11.50 -12.22
C THR A 124 -4.05 11.01 -10.77
N ARG A 125 -4.65 9.85 -10.45
CA ARG A 125 -4.52 9.24 -9.12
C ARG A 125 -3.07 8.85 -8.83
N LEU A 126 -2.40 8.25 -9.81
CA LEU A 126 -1.01 7.82 -9.71
C LEU A 126 -0.09 9.02 -9.42
N PHE A 127 -0.19 10.09 -10.20
CA PHE A 127 0.67 11.26 -9.98
C PHE A 127 0.32 12.04 -8.71
N LEU A 128 -0.96 12.24 -8.42
CA LEU A 128 -1.38 13.09 -7.30
C LEU A 128 -1.27 12.40 -5.94
N TRP A 129 -1.54 11.09 -5.88
CA TRP A 129 -1.53 10.33 -4.63
C TRP A 129 -0.36 9.37 -4.54
N GLY A 130 0.02 8.71 -5.63
CA GLY A 130 1.14 7.76 -5.66
C GLY A 130 2.47 8.41 -5.31
N LEU A 131 2.81 9.55 -5.92
CA LEU A 131 4.10 10.21 -5.65
C LEU A 131 4.24 10.71 -4.19
N PRO A 132 3.25 11.40 -3.59
CA PRO A 132 3.35 11.79 -2.17
C PRO A 132 3.34 10.61 -1.21
N LEU A 133 2.56 9.55 -1.51
CA LEU A 133 2.59 8.31 -0.72
C LEU A 133 3.97 7.66 -0.78
N THR A 134 4.57 7.59 -1.98
CA THR A 134 5.92 7.07 -2.16
C THR A 134 6.93 7.87 -1.36
N ALA A 135 6.80 9.20 -1.28
CA ALA A 135 7.65 10.04 -0.43
C ALA A 135 7.47 9.70 1.07
N GLY A 136 6.23 9.48 1.51
CA GLY A 136 5.94 9.03 2.88
C GLY A 136 6.56 7.66 3.20
N VAL A 137 6.41 6.69 2.29
CA VAL A 137 7.04 5.37 2.42
C VAL A 137 8.57 5.48 2.41
N ALA A 138 9.13 6.29 1.52
CA ALA A 138 10.56 6.53 1.40
C ALA A 138 11.14 7.08 2.71
N TRP A 139 10.43 7.96 3.40
CA TRP A 139 10.87 8.50 4.68
C TRP A 139 10.96 7.42 5.77
N VAL A 140 9.98 6.51 5.83
CA VAL A 140 10.01 5.36 6.74
C VAL A 140 11.14 4.40 6.36
N VAL A 141 11.27 4.06 5.07
CA VAL A 141 12.35 3.18 4.57
C VAL A 141 13.74 3.77 4.83
N GLN A 142 13.92 5.08 4.65
CA GLN A 142 15.17 5.77 4.93
C GLN A 142 15.54 5.63 6.41
N SER A 143 14.58 5.81 7.33
CA SER A 143 14.84 5.69 8.77
C SER A 143 15.22 4.26 9.18
N GLU A 144 14.60 3.26 8.55
CA GLU A 144 14.78 1.84 8.87
C GLU A 144 16.11 1.27 8.33
N TYR A 145 16.51 1.69 7.12
CA TYR A 145 17.72 1.20 6.45
C TYR A 145 18.91 2.18 6.50
N LYS A 146 18.71 3.36 7.12
CA LYS A 146 19.70 4.43 7.24
C LYS A 146 20.30 4.83 5.89
N PHE A 147 19.47 4.96 4.86
CA PHE A 147 19.94 5.46 3.58
C PHE A 147 20.39 6.92 3.73
N ASP A 148 21.60 7.21 3.25
CA ASP A 148 22.17 8.57 3.29
C ASP A 148 21.30 9.56 2.49
N HIS A 149 20.72 9.08 1.38
CA HIS A 149 19.91 9.89 0.48
C HIS A 149 18.47 9.40 0.42
N LEU A 150 17.52 10.31 0.63
CA LEU A 150 16.08 10.04 0.49
C LEU A 150 15.72 9.58 -0.93
N ALA A 151 16.46 10.06 -1.95
CA ALA A 151 16.25 9.67 -3.35
C ALA A 151 16.41 8.16 -3.57
N SER A 152 17.37 7.52 -2.88
CA SER A 152 17.58 6.07 -2.96
C SER A 152 16.42 5.31 -2.34
N ALA A 153 15.96 5.77 -1.16
CA ALA A 153 14.79 5.21 -0.48
C ALA A 153 13.53 5.35 -1.33
N TYR A 154 13.37 6.49 -2.01
CA TYR A 154 12.27 6.78 -2.92
C TYR A 154 12.28 5.87 -4.15
N ALA A 155 13.45 5.69 -4.77
CA ALA A 155 13.58 4.85 -5.96
C ALA A 155 13.18 3.39 -5.67
N VAL A 156 13.59 2.84 -4.51
CA VAL A 156 13.26 1.46 -4.13
C VAL A 156 11.82 1.30 -3.63
N SER A 157 11.19 2.36 -3.11
CA SER A 157 9.81 2.31 -2.62
C SER A 157 8.76 2.60 -3.71
N LEU A 158 9.16 3.22 -4.83
CA LEU A 158 8.26 3.65 -5.89
C LEU A 158 7.38 2.51 -6.42
N ILE A 159 8.00 1.45 -6.93
CA ILE A 159 7.27 0.32 -7.51
C ILE A 159 6.28 -0.29 -6.50
N PRO A 160 6.70 -0.77 -5.32
CA PRO A 160 5.77 -1.41 -4.40
C PRO A 160 4.65 -0.45 -3.95
N THR A 161 4.95 0.83 -3.76
CA THR A 161 3.93 1.82 -3.38
C THR A 161 2.91 2.04 -4.50
N GLU A 162 3.37 2.23 -5.74
CA GLU A 162 2.49 2.50 -6.88
C GLU A 162 1.56 1.32 -7.20
N PHE A 163 2.03 0.09 -7.04
CA PHE A 163 1.17 -1.08 -7.23
C PHE A 163 0.21 -1.33 -6.04
N LEU A 164 0.61 -1.00 -4.82
CA LEU A 164 -0.22 -1.25 -3.62
C LEU A 164 -1.26 -0.15 -3.35
N PHE A 165 -0.94 1.13 -3.59
CA PHE A 165 -1.79 2.21 -3.08
C PHE A 165 -3.22 2.13 -3.60
N SER A 166 -3.40 1.78 -4.88
CA SER A 166 -4.73 1.70 -5.49
C SER A 166 -5.58 0.61 -4.83
N GLY A 167 -5.01 -0.58 -4.61
CA GLY A 167 -5.70 -1.66 -3.92
C GLY A 167 -5.97 -1.34 -2.46
N CYS A 168 -4.96 -0.83 -1.73
CA CYS A 168 -5.11 -0.44 -0.33
C CYS A 168 -6.23 0.61 -0.14
N PHE A 169 -6.33 1.59 -1.03
CA PHE A 169 -7.36 2.63 -0.95
C PHE A 169 -8.75 2.08 -1.22
N LEU A 170 -8.89 1.16 -2.18
CA LEU A 170 -10.15 0.44 -2.42
C LEU A 170 -10.55 -0.38 -1.19
N PHE A 171 -9.63 -1.15 -0.61
CA PHE A 171 -9.91 -1.93 0.60
C PHE A 171 -10.36 -1.05 1.77
N VAL A 172 -9.70 0.10 1.97
CA VAL A 172 -10.09 1.05 3.01
C VAL A 172 -11.50 1.61 2.74
N CYS A 173 -11.84 1.94 1.49
CA CYS A 173 -13.17 2.45 1.15
C CYS A 173 -14.27 1.41 1.39
N GLU A 174 -13.97 0.13 1.20
CA GLU A 174 -14.92 -0.96 1.40
C GLU A 174 -15.06 -1.40 2.88
N LEU A 175 -14.00 -1.25 3.66
CA LEU A 175 -13.91 -1.72 5.04
C LEU A 175 -14.30 -0.65 6.06
N LEU A 176 -13.89 0.60 5.85
CA LEU A 176 -14.16 1.69 6.79
C LEU A 176 -15.37 2.51 6.35
N PRO A 177 -16.39 2.66 7.22
CA PRO A 177 -17.49 3.57 6.98
C PRO A 177 -16.99 5.01 6.96
N GLU A 178 -17.75 5.87 6.29
CA GLU A 178 -17.47 7.30 6.32
C GLU A 178 -17.84 7.88 7.70
N LEU A 179 -17.09 8.88 8.17
CA LEU A 179 -17.37 9.53 9.45
C LEU A 179 -18.78 10.16 9.48
N GLY A 180 -19.29 10.61 8.34
CA GLY A 180 -20.66 11.11 8.19
C GLY A 180 -21.72 10.02 8.42
N GLU A 181 -21.46 8.79 7.96
CA GLU A 181 -22.33 7.64 8.19
C GLU A 181 -22.34 7.28 9.68
N VAL A 182 -21.16 7.25 10.32
CA VAL A 182 -21.03 6.98 11.76
C VAL A 182 -21.79 8.02 12.58
N PHE A 183 -21.67 9.31 12.27
CA PHE A 183 -22.43 10.35 12.96
C PHE A 183 -23.93 10.27 12.70
N SER A 184 -24.36 9.93 11.48
CA SER A 184 -25.79 9.76 11.16
C SER A 184 -26.42 8.63 11.96
N PHE A 185 -25.68 7.53 12.14
CA PHE A 185 -26.07 6.39 12.96
C PHE A 185 -26.17 6.76 14.45
N ILE A 186 -25.15 7.45 15.00
CA ILE A 186 -25.13 7.87 16.40
C ILE A 186 -26.24 8.88 16.72
N LEU A 187 -26.50 9.82 15.80
CA LEU A 187 -27.52 10.86 15.99
C LEU A 187 -28.95 10.37 15.77
N GLY A 188 -29.15 9.09 15.44
CA GLY A 188 -30.48 8.52 15.21
C GLY A 188 -31.24 9.18 14.07
N LYS A 189 -30.55 9.91 13.18
CA LYS A 189 -31.11 10.43 11.93
C LYS A 189 -31.10 9.31 10.92
N ASP A 190 -31.87 8.26 11.21
CA ASP A 190 -32.23 7.26 10.22
C ASP A 190 -33.22 7.93 9.25
N LYS A 191 -32.67 8.52 8.19
CA LYS A 191 -33.46 9.02 7.07
C LYS A 191 -34.06 7.81 6.36
N ARG A 192 -35.24 7.38 6.81
CA ARG A 192 -36.18 6.66 5.95
C ARG A 192 -36.54 7.51 4.74
#